data_AF-A0AAW0M808-F1
#
_entry.id   AF-A0AAW0M808-F1
#
_cell.length_a   1.000
_cell.length_b   1.000
_cell.length_c   1.000
_cell.angle_alpha   90.00
_cell.angle_beta   90.00
_cell.angle_gamma   90.00
#
_symmetry.space_group_name_H-M   'P 1'
#
loop_
_entity.id
_entity.type
_entity.pdbx_description
1 polymer ?
#
loop_
_entity_poly.entity_id
_entity_poly.type
_entity_poly.pdbx_seq_one_letter_code
_entity_poly.pdbx_strand_id
1 'polypeptide(L)'
;MPSAINLVHLEQNFNNGETLSTHILSSLNLILFPHLLHSQGYSSRQPPRPLIFTPHNRADSDPQQVHISLVGRDRIRVSWITEAKHTQSIVEYGKASGAYNSLATGEHTSYKYFFYSSGEIHHVKIGPLEPSTNYFYRCGGSGPEFSFRTPTQEFPIEFAVVGDLGQTEWTASTLAHVESKDYDVFLLPGDLSYADTQQPLWDSFGRLVEPYASRRPWMVTEGNHEIETFPILHPHGFTSYNARWLMPYEESGSDSNLYYSFEVAGTHIIMLGSYAEFDKKSSQYKWLVADLAKIDRNKTPWVVVLLHAPWYNTNTAHQGEGDSMRIAMEELLYNARVDVVFAGHTLICITHLKLLGLTL
;
A
#
# COMPACT_ATOMS: atom_id res chain seq x y z
N MET A 1 40.44 -48.76 32.42
CA MET A 1 41.56 -47.99 32.98
C MET A 1 40.98 -46.83 33.82
N PRO A 2 41.71 -46.26 34.80
CA PRO A 2 41.16 -45.49 35.95
C PRO A 2 40.88 -44.00 35.60
N SER A 3 40.44 -43.08 36.47
CA SER A 3 40.48 -42.95 37.96
C SER A 3 39.31 -42.04 38.46
N ALA A 4 38.59 -42.30 39.57
CA ALA A 4 38.87 -41.98 40.99
C ALA A 4 38.38 -40.57 41.46
N ILE A 5 37.48 -40.45 42.48
CA ILE A 5 37.73 -40.09 43.93
C ILE A 5 37.83 -38.56 44.18
N ASN A 6 37.19 -37.88 45.17
CA ASN A 6 36.24 -38.24 46.26
C ASN A 6 35.56 -36.98 46.92
N LEU A 7 34.82 -37.19 48.03
CA LEU A 7 34.32 -36.23 49.08
C LEU A 7 32.90 -35.63 48.85
N VAL A 8 31.87 -35.70 49.73
CA VAL A 8 31.70 -35.93 51.22
C VAL A 8 32.06 -34.69 52.06
N HIS A 9 31.32 -34.16 53.04
CA HIS A 9 30.23 -34.59 53.98
C HIS A 9 29.23 -33.39 54.19
N LEU A 10 28.17 -33.25 55.01
CA LEU A 10 27.33 -33.90 56.07
C LEU A 10 25.84 -33.49 55.75
N GLU A 11 24.72 -34.13 56.11
CA GLU A 11 24.07 -34.47 57.42
C GLU A 11 23.75 -33.32 58.41
N GLN A 12 22.44 -33.15 58.74
CA GLN A 12 21.88 -33.53 60.06
C GLN A 12 20.33 -33.50 60.07
N ASN A 13 19.72 -34.29 60.97
CA ASN A 13 18.26 -34.44 61.18
C ASN A 13 17.76 -33.55 62.33
N PHE A 14 16.43 -33.38 62.49
CA PHE A 14 15.78 -33.49 63.81
C PHE A 14 14.26 -33.79 63.75
N ASN A 15 13.75 -34.36 64.85
CA ASN A 15 12.54 -35.18 65.01
C ASN A 15 11.15 -34.52 64.87
N ASN A 16 10.14 -35.40 64.76
CA ASN A 16 8.71 -35.12 64.98
C ASN A 16 8.37 -34.70 66.43
N GLY A 17 7.21 -34.04 66.59
CA GLY A 17 6.50 -33.91 67.87
C GLY A 17 5.06 -33.42 67.68
N GLU A 18 4.08 -34.09 68.30
CA GLU A 18 2.66 -33.70 68.27
C GLU A 18 2.28 -32.89 69.52
N THR A 19 1.32 -31.95 69.40
CA THR A 19 0.02 -31.94 70.11
C THR A 19 -0.74 -30.61 69.92
N LEU A 20 -2.03 -30.58 70.32
CA LEU A 20 -2.99 -29.51 70.07
C LEU A 20 -2.71 -28.21 70.88
N SER A 21 -3.03 -27.06 70.27
CA SER A 21 -3.85 -26.04 70.94
C SER A 21 -4.65 -25.22 69.94
N THR A 22 -5.87 -24.81 70.32
CA THR A 22 -6.79 -24.04 69.48
C THR A 22 -6.75 -22.55 69.82
N HIS A 23 -6.44 -21.70 68.84
CA HIS A 23 -6.91 -20.30 68.86
C HIS A 23 -7.22 -19.80 67.44
N ILE A 24 -8.41 -19.24 67.26
CA ILE A 24 -8.85 -18.57 66.04
C ILE A 24 -8.47 -17.09 66.16
N LEU A 25 -7.70 -16.58 65.19
CA LEU A 25 -7.58 -15.15 64.93
C LEU A 25 -7.23 -14.96 63.44
N SER A 26 -7.88 -13.99 62.79
CA SER A 26 -7.93 -13.88 61.33
C SER A 26 -6.70 -13.20 60.74
N SER A 27 -5.85 -13.95 60.03
CA SER A 27 -4.90 -13.39 59.07
C SER A 27 -5.59 -13.12 57.73
N LEU A 28 -5.48 -11.88 57.22
CA LEU A 28 -5.79 -11.62 55.81
C LEU A 28 -4.71 -12.28 54.95
N ASN A 29 -5.08 -13.34 54.22
CA ASN A 29 -4.24 -13.86 53.14
C ASN A 29 -4.23 -12.85 51.99
N LEU A 30 -3.33 -11.88 52.05
CA LEU A 30 -3.00 -11.01 50.92
C LEU A 30 -2.22 -11.86 49.89
N ILE A 31 -2.95 -12.63 49.09
CA ILE A 31 -2.36 -13.42 48.00
C ILE A 31 -1.86 -12.44 46.95
N LEU A 32 -0.59 -12.07 47.08
CA LEU A 32 0.20 -11.48 46.01
C LEU A 32 0.35 -12.53 44.91
N PHE A 33 -0.67 -12.62 44.05
CA PHE A 33 -0.48 -13.16 42.72
C PHE A 33 0.58 -12.28 42.04
N PRO A 34 1.74 -12.82 41.65
CA PRO A 34 2.53 -12.16 40.64
C PRO A 34 1.68 -12.19 39.38
N HIS A 35 1.08 -11.04 39.03
CA HIS A 35 0.60 -10.83 37.68
C HIS A 35 1.82 -10.83 36.77
N LEU A 36 2.22 -12.03 36.36
CA LEU A 36 2.97 -12.26 35.14
C LEU A 36 2.15 -11.62 34.02
N LEU A 37 2.49 -10.36 33.75
CA LEU A 37 2.28 -9.72 32.47
C LEU A 37 2.94 -10.63 31.44
N HIS A 38 2.16 -11.59 30.95
CA HIS A 38 2.42 -12.19 29.65
C HIS A 38 2.37 -11.02 28.69
N SER A 39 3.55 -10.58 28.24
CA SER A 39 3.62 -9.91 26.96
C SER A 39 2.88 -10.82 25.98
N GLN A 40 1.86 -10.29 25.31
CA GLN A 40 1.30 -11.02 24.19
C GLN A 40 2.47 -11.28 23.24
N GLY A 41 2.69 -12.57 22.95
CA GLY A 41 3.94 -13.01 22.35
C GLY A 41 4.20 -12.30 21.02
N TYR A 42 5.48 -12.12 20.68
CA TYR A 42 5.92 -11.64 19.36
C TYR A 42 4.99 -12.18 18.27
N SER A 43 4.32 -11.27 17.56
CA SER A 43 3.36 -11.63 16.50
C SER A 43 4.07 -12.50 15.47
N SER A 44 3.85 -13.82 15.53
CA SER A 44 4.55 -14.77 14.69
C SER A 44 4.06 -14.61 13.25
N ARG A 45 4.95 -14.05 12.41
CA ARG A 45 4.71 -13.90 10.97
C ARG A 45 4.24 -15.25 10.43
N GLN A 46 3.03 -15.26 9.90
CA GLN A 46 2.43 -16.46 9.34
C GLN A 46 3.29 -16.97 8.18
N PRO A 47 3.38 -18.29 7.95
CA PRO A 47 4.20 -18.84 6.88
C PRO A 47 3.77 -18.27 5.51
N PRO A 48 4.71 -18.12 4.56
CA PRO A 48 4.38 -17.71 3.21
C PRO A 48 3.41 -18.72 2.56
N ARG A 49 2.55 -18.21 1.69
CA ARG A 49 1.56 -18.99 0.95
C ARG A 49 1.99 -19.23 -0.49
N PRO A 50 1.43 -20.25 -1.16
CA PRO A 50 1.60 -20.42 -2.61
C PRO A 50 1.35 -19.14 -3.39
N LEU A 51 2.13 -18.95 -4.45
CA LEU A 51 1.94 -17.92 -5.46
C LEU A 51 0.67 -18.23 -6.28
N ILE A 52 -0.15 -17.22 -6.54
CA ILE A 52 -1.27 -17.29 -7.47
C ILE A 52 -0.79 -16.79 -8.82
N PHE A 53 -0.72 -17.69 -9.80
CA PHE A 53 -0.49 -17.31 -11.20
C PHE A 53 -1.83 -17.16 -11.93
N THR A 54 -2.13 -15.96 -12.40
CA THR A 54 -3.37 -15.66 -13.14
C THR A 54 -3.06 -15.53 -14.63
N PRO A 55 -3.47 -16.49 -15.49
CA PRO A 55 -3.24 -16.44 -16.94
C PRO A 55 -4.22 -15.51 -17.66
N HIS A 56 -3.86 -15.09 -18.89
CA HIS A 56 -4.82 -14.52 -19.84
C HIS A 56 -5.48 -15.67 -20.62
N ASN A 57 -6.82 -15.68 -20.65
CA ASN A 57 -7.65 -16.73 -21.26
C ASN A 57 -8.66 -16.16 -22.28
N ARG A 58 -8.44 -14.92 -22.72
CA ARG A 58 -9.28 -14.15 -23.65
C ARG A 58 -8.51 -13.93 -24.97
N ALA A 59 -9.08 -13.22 -25.94
CA ALA A 59 -8.33 -12.88 -27.15
C ALA A 59 -7.17 -11.92 -26.83
N ASP A 60 -6.11 -11.95 -27.65
CA ASP A 60 -4.96 -11.05 -27.53
C ASP A 60 -5.38 -9.57 -27.54
N SER A 61 -6.46 -9.24 -28.26
CA SER A 61 -7.06 -7.91 -28.36
C SER A 61 -7.99 -7.51 -27.21
N ASP A 62 -8.39 -8.45 -26.34
CA ASP A 62 -9.32 -8.15 -25.25
C ASP A 62 -8.60 -7.43 -24.10
N PRO A 63 -9.17 -6.35 -23.54
CA PRO A 63 -8.53 -5.55 -22.50
C PRO A 63 -8.38 -6.35 -21.20
N GLN A 64 -7.15 -6.50 -20.73
CA GLN A 64 -6.78 -7.18 -19.49
C GLN A 64 -5.99 -6.24 -18.55
N GLN A 65 -5.81 -6.66 -17.30
CA GLN A 65 -5.14 -5.89 -16.24
C GLN A 65 -5.82 -4.53 -16.00
N VAL A 66 -7.16 -4.50 -16.17
CA VAL A 66 -7.94 -3.27 -16.16
C VAL A 66 -7.97 -2.68 -14.75
N HIS A 67 -7.49 -1.44 -14.62
CA HIS A 67 -7.46 -0.72 -13.36
C HIS A 67 -7.76 0.77 -13.56
N ILE A 68 -8.23 1.44 -12.51
CA ILE A 68 -8.56 2.86 -12.52
C ILE A 68 -7.84 3.64 -11.41
N SER A 69 -7.54 4.92 -11.64
CA SER A 69 -6.97 5.84 -10.65
C SER A 69 -7.56 7.26 -10.78
N LEU A 70 -7.47 8.08 -9.72
CA LEU A 70 -7.90 9.48 -9.75
C LEU A 70 -6.92 10.33 -10.58
N VAL A 71 -7.43 11.29 -11.36
CA VAL A 71 -6.60 12.14 -12.21
C VAL A 71 -7.09 13.59 -12.26
N GLY A 72 -6.95 14.27 -11.11
CA GLY A 72 -7.57 15.57 -10.84
C GLY A 72 -8.96 15.43 -10.19
N ARG A 73 -9.71 16.53 -10.12
CA ARG A 73 -10.91 16.65 -9.26
C ARG A 73 -12.12 15.82 -9.70
N ASP A 74 -12.35 15.69 -11.00
CA ASP A 74 -13.58 15.18 -11.59
C ASP A 74 -13.32 14.15 -12.71
N ARG A 75 -12.13 13.54 -12.72
CA ARG A 75 -11.65 12.64 -13.76
C ARG A 75 -11.02 11.38 -13.18
N ILE A 76 -11.14 10.30 -13.93
CA ILE A 76 -10.51 9.02 -13.65
C ILE A 76 -9.63 8.64 -14.83
N ARG A 77 -8.43 8.12 -14.57
CA ARG A 77 -7.61 7.43 -15.57
C ARG A 77 -8.06 5.97 -15.59
N VAL A 78 -8.43 5.48 -16.76
CA VAL A 78 -8.65 4.06 -17.02
C VAL A 78 -7.41 3.53 -17.73
N SER A 79 -6.86 2.43 -17.20
CA SER A 79 -5.66 1.79 -17.70
C SER A 79 -5.93 0.30 -17.98
N TRP A 80 -5.34 -0.25 -19.04
CA TRP A 80 -5.40 -1.67 -19.37
C TRP A 80 -4.24 -2.06 -20.29
N ILE A 81 -4.11 -3.37 -20.56
CA ILE A 81 -3.13 -3.94 -21.47
C ILE A 81 -3.84 -4.78 -22.56
N THR A 82 -3.30 -4.79 -23.78
CA THR A 82 -3.62 -5.78 -24.82
C THR A 82 -2.35 -6.47 -25.32
N GLU A 83 -2.42 -7.76 -25.63
CA GLU A 83 -1.29 -8.54 -26.19
C GLU A 83 -1.21 -8.37 -27.72
N ALA A 84 -2.35 -8.12 -28.37
CA ALA A 84 -2.41 -7.66 -29.75
C ALA A 84 -1.84 -6.24 -29.89
N LYS A 85 -1.44 -5.89 -31.11
CA LYS A 85 -0.89 -4.57 -31.44
C LYS A 85 -1.85 -3.72 -32.25
N HIS A 86 -1.68 -2.41 -32.16
CA HIS A 86 -2.49 -1.39 -32.78
C HIS A 86 -3.96 -1.45 -32.36
N THR A 87 -4.22 -1.81 -31.09
CA THR A 87 -5.57 -1.74 -30.53
C THR A 87 -5.92 -0.29 -30.18
N GLN A 88 -7.21 0.06 -30.15
CA GLN A 88 -7.61 1.45 -29.98
C GLN A 88 -7.52 1.88 -28.51
N SER A 89 -6.74 2.91 -28.22
CA SER A 89 -6.65 3.54 -26.89
C SER A 89 -7.90 4.39 -26.60
N ILE A 90 -9.07 3.74 -26.50
CA ILE A 90 -10.37 4.39 -26.28
C ILE A 90 -11.12 3.81 -25.09
N VAL A 91 -11.93 4.65 -24.44
CA VAL A 91 -12.91 4.24 -23.44
C VAL A 91 -14.28 4.81 -23.79
N GLU A 92 -15.24 3.92 -23.96
CA GLU A 92 -16.66 4.25 -24.02
C GLU A 92 -17.24 4.18 -22.60
N TYR A 93 -18.04 5.17 -22.18
CA TYR A 93 -18.63 5.18 -20.84
C TYR A 93 -20.02 5.85 -20.79
N GLY A 94 -20.80 5.50 -19.76
CA GLY A 94 -22.14 6.03 -19.51
C GLY A 94 -22.66 5.66 -18.12
N LYS A 95 -23.83 6.18 -17.73
CA LYS A 95 -24.43 5.93 -16.39
C LYS A 95 -25.34 4.69 -16.33
N ALA A 96 -25.46 3.93 -17.42
CA ALA A 96 -26.28 2.74 -17.49
C ALA A 96 -25.59 1.64 -18.32
N SER A 97 -25.75 0.39 -17.87
CA SER A 97 -25.19 -0.79 -18.53
C SER A 97 -25.62 -0.88 -20.00
N GLY A 98 -24.66 -1.16 -20.88
CA GLY A 98 -24.82 -1.22 -22.33
C GLY A 98 -25.08 0.12 -23.03
N ALA A 99 -25.13 1.25 -22.31
CA ALA A 99 -25.55 2.54 -22.82
C ALA A 99 -24.46 3.62 -22.66
N TYR A 100 -23.36 3.44 -23.39
CA TYR A 100 -22.24 4.37 -23.42
C TYR A 100 -22.57 5.59 -24.29
N ASN A 101 -22.75 6.75 -23.67
CA ASN A 101 -23.06 8.00 -24.36
C ASN A 101 -21.85 8.95 -24.48
N SER A 102 -20.73 8.57 -23.86
CA SER A 102 -19.47 9.32 -23.85
C SER A 102 -18.35 8.46 -24.40
N LEU A 103 -17.42 9.08 -25.13
CA LEU A 103 -16.19 8.48 -25.63
C LEU A 103 -15.00 9.34 -25.19
N ALA A 104 -13.91 8.70 -24.76
CA ALA A 104 -12.61 9.34 -24.58
C ALA A 104 -11.53 8.57 -25.35
N THR A 105 -10.54 9.30 -25.84
CA THR A 105 -9.32 8.77 -26.45
C THR A 105 -8.12 9.05 -25.53
N GLY A 106 -7.09 8.23 -25.61
CA GLY A 106 -5.83 8.45 -24.92
C GLY A 106 -4.66 7.76 -25.62
N GLU A 107 -3.57 7.57 -24.91
CA GLU A 107 -2.31 7.09 -25.46
C GLU A 107 -2.06 5.60 -25.13
N HIS A 108 -1.07 5.00 -25.78
CA HIS A 108 -0.50 3.72 -25.35
C HIS A 108 1.03 3.73 -25.39
N THR A 109 1.62 2.86 -24.58
CA THR A 109 3.07 2.64 -24.50
C THR A 109 3.36 1.14 -24.52
N SER A 110 4.64 0.77 -24.51
CA SER A 110 5.10 -0.58 -24.15
C SER A 110 6.52 -0.48 -23.60
N TYR A 111 6.94 -1.45 -22.79
CA TYR A 111 8.31 -1.51 -22.28
C TYR A 111 8.98 -2.85 -22.59
N LYS A 112 10.31 -2.86 -22.47
CA LYS A 112 11.13 -4.06 -22.52
C LYS A 112 12.00 -4.16 -21.29
N TYR A 113 12.29 -5.39 -20.91
CA TYR A 113 13.08 -5.71 -19.74
C TYR A 113 13.79 -7.04 -20.02
N PHE A 114 15.08 -6.97 -20.38
CA PHE A 114 15.82 -8.06 -21.02
C PHE A 114 15.07 -8.67 -22.22
N PHE A 115 14.64 -9.93 -22.09
CA PHE A 115 13.93 -10.71 -23.11
C PHE A 115 12.41 -10.54 -23.03
N TYR A 116 11.89 -9.97 -21.93
CA TYR A 116 10.47 -9.62 -21.82
C TYR A 116 10.15 -8.37 -22.64
N SER A 117 8.99 -8.36 -23.27
CA SER A 117 8.34 -7.19 -23.87
C SER A 117 6.89 -7.19 -23.41
N SER A 118 6.36 -6.05 -22.97
CA SER A 118 4.96 -5.95 -22.60
C SER A 118 4.03 -6.02 -23.81
N GLY A 119 2.74 -6.23 -23.55
CA GLY A 119 1.69 -5.80 -24.47
C GLY A 119 1.66 -4.28 -24.65
N GLU A 120 0.72 -3.79 -25.45
CA GLU A 120 0.39 -2.36 -25.49
C GLU A 120 -0.33 -1.98 -24.19
N ILE A 121 0.19 -0.97 -23.48
CA ILE A 121 -0.33 -0.48 -22.20
C ILE A 121 -1.02 0.87 -22.46
N HIS A 122 -2.32 0.93 -22.24
CA HIS A 122 -3.17 2.06 -22.62
C HIS A 122 -3.54 2.89 -21.40
N HIS A 123 -3.64 4.21 -21.57
CA HIS A 123 -4.08 5.14 -20.53
C HIS A 123 -5.03 6.19 -21.09
N VAL A 124 -6.28 6.22 -20.61
CA VAL A 124 -7.33 7.16 -21.04
C VAL A 124 -7.88 7.94 -19.85
N LYS A 125 -7.81 9.27 -19.89
CA LYS A 125 -8.41 10.15 -18.85
C LYS A 125 -9.89 10.42 -19.22
N ILE A 126 -10.85 9.80 -18.53
CA ILE A 126 -12.30 10.03 -18.71
C ILE A 126 -12.83 11.15 -17.81
N GLY A 127 -13.92 11.79 -18.23
CA GLY A 127 -14.59 12.87 -17.48
C GLY A 127 -14.67 14.22 -18.22
N PRO A 128 -15.29 15.25 -17.62
CA PRO A 128 -15.68 15.33 -16.21
C PRO A 128 -16.81 14.35 -15.83
N LEU A 129 -16.76 13.85 -14.59
CA LEU A 129 -17.67 12.87 -14.00
C LEU A 129 -18.40 13.49 -12.79
N GLU A 130 -19.65 13.08 -12.57
CA GLU A 130 -20.37 13.41 -11.34
C GLU A 130 -19.85 12.57 -10.17
N PRO A 131 -19.77 13.11 -8.93
CA PRO A 131 -19.34 12.38 -7.75
C PRO A 131 -20.37 11.34 -7.28
N SER A 132 -19.94 10.39 -6.45
CA SER A 132 -20.76 9.31 -5.85
C SER A 132 -21.56 8.44 -6.82
N THR A 133 -21.26 8.52 -8.12
CA THR A 133 -22.08 8.05 -9.24
C THR A 133 -21.50 6.80 -9.88
N ASN A 134 -22.35 5.83 -10.19
CA ASN A 134 -21.96 4.62 -10.91
C ASN A 134 -21.83 4.91 -12.41
N TYR A 135 -20.70 4.52 -13.00
CA TYR A 135 -20.44 4.57 -14.43
C TYR A 135 -20.09 3.17 -14.93
N PHE A 136 -20.67 2.81 -16.08
CA PHE A 136 -20.37 1.60 -16.85
C PHE A 136 -19.46 1.98 -18.01
N TYR A 137 -18.46 1.15 -18.32
CA TYR A 137 -17.47 1.46 -19.33
C TYR A 137 -16.91 0.23 -20.06
N ARG A 138 -16.35 0.46 -21.25
CA ARG A 138 -15.56 -0.52 -22.03
C ARG A 138 -14.25 0.11 -22.46
N CYS A 139 -13.19 -0.68 -22.42
CA CYS A 139 -11.89 -0.34 -23.02
C CYS A 139 -11.82 -0.87 -24.45
N GLY A 140 -11.06 -0.21 -25.34
CA GLY A 140 -10.74 -0.71 -26.67
C GLY A 140 -11.87 -0.70 -27.71
N GLY A 141 -13.09 -0.29 -27.34
CA GLY A 141 -14.30 -0.37 -28.20
C GLY A 141 -14.90 -1.78 -28.33
N SER A 142 -14.17 -2.80 -27.89
CA SER A 142 -14.59 -4.20 -27.86
C SER A 142 -13.99 -4.90 -26.64
N GLY A 143 -14.83 -5.59 -25.88
CA GLY A 143 -14.45 -6.27 -24.65
C GLY A 143 -15.64 -6.42 -23.70
N PRO A 144 -15.42 -6.93 -22.47
CA PRO A 144 -16.43 -6.94 -21.43
C PRO A 144 -16.79 -5.53 -20.96
N GLU A 145 -17.98 -5.38 -20.39
CA GLU A 145 -18.35 -4.19 -19.62
C GLU A 145 -17.75 -4.27 -18.21
N PHE A 146 -17.20 -3.15 -17.76
CA PHE A 146 -16.78 -2.90 -16.38
C PHE A 146 -17.66 -1.80 -15.77
N SER A 147 -17.63 -1.67 -14.45
CA SER A 147 -18.32 -0.56 -13.77
C SER A 147 -17.55 -0.10 -12.53
N PHE A 148 -17.46 1.21 -12.35
CA PHE A 148 -16.89 1.85 -11.17
C PHE A 148 -17.88 2.84 -10.55
N ARG A 149 -17.61 3.24 -9.30
CA ARG A 149 -18.29 4.36 -8.64
C ARG A 149 -17.28 5.49 -8.44
N THR A 150 -17.62 6.71 -8.84
CA THR A 150 -16.80 7.88 -8.47
C THR A 150 -16.87 8.10 -6.96
N PRO A 151 -15.76 8.48 -6.30
CA PRO A 151 -15.80 8.87 -4.90
C PRO A 151 -16.76 10.02 -4.64
N THR A 152 -17.15 10.17 -3.37
CA THR A 152 -17.78 11.39 -2.87
C THR A 152 -16.85 12.62 -2.97
N GLN A 153 -17.44 13.82 -2.98
CA GLN A 153 -16.72 15.09 -2.77
C GLN A 153 -16.94 15.69 -1.36
N GLU A 154 -17.74 15.02 -0.52
CA GLU A 154 -18.08 15.41 0.85
C GLU A 154 -17.86 14.24 1.83
N PHE A 155 -17.67 14.52 3.13
CA PHE A 155 -17.52 13.47 4.14
C PHE A 155 -18.86 12.77 4.46
N PRO A 156 -18.86 11.47 4.85
CA PRO A 156 -17.69 10.61 5.06
C PRO A 156 -17.13 10.05 3.74
N ILE A 157 -15.82 9.77 3.74
CA ILE A 157 -15.10 9.01 2.70
C ILE A 157 -14.39 7.83 3.37
N GLU A 158 -14.42 6.65 2.74
CA GLU A 158 -13.73 5.46 3.26
C GLU A 158 -12.51 5.07 2.40
N PHE A 159 -11.33 5.01 3.03
CA PHE A 159 -10.09 4.58 2.40
C PHE A 159 -9.73 3.15 2.82
N ALA A 160 -9.48 2.27 1.85
CA ALA A 160 -8.81 0.99 2.10
C ALA A 160 -7.30 1.20 1.98
N VAL A 161 -6.53 0.97 3.06
CA VAL A 161 -5.07 1.11 3.06
C VAL A 161 -4.42 -0.25 3.26
N VAL A 162 -3.61 -0.68 2.29
CA VAL A 162 -2.92 -1.99 2.28
C VAL A 162 -1.54 -1.79 1.68
N GLY A 163 -0.47 -2.15 2.39
CA GLY A 163 0.89 -2.27 1.82
C GLY A 163 1.19 -3.70 1.36
N ASP A 164 2.28 -3.88 0.63
CA ASP A 164 3.00 -5.16 0.53
C ASP A 164 2.13 -6.31 -0.02
N LEU A 165 1.41 -6.01 -1.11
CA LEU A 165 0.22 -6.77 -1.52
C LEU A 165 0.56 -8.13 -2.16
N GLY A 166 1.48 -8.15 -3.11
CA GLY A 166 1.96 -9.33 -3.83
C GLY A 166 0.89 -10.14 -4.56
N GLN A 167 1.13 -11.44 -4.77
CA GLN A 167 0.22 -12.36 -5.46
C GLN A 167 0.25 -13.78 -4.88
N THR A 168 -0.18 -13.95 -3.63
CA THR A 168 -0.27 -15.26 -2.93
C THR A 168 -1.68 -15.55 -2.42
N GLU A 169 -1.91 -16.73 -1.83
CA GLU A 169 -3.19 -17.00 -1.13
C GLU A 169 -3.49 -15.97 -0.03
N TRP A 170 -2.46 -15.36 0.59
CA TRP A 170 -2.68 -14.24 1.52
C TRP A 170 -3.18 -12.98 0.81
N THR A 171 -2.67 -12.67 -0.38
CA THR A 171 -3.18 -11.56 -1.24
C THR A 171 -4.66 -11.75 -1.54
N ALA A 172 -5.06 -12.95 -2.00
CA ALA A 172 -6.46 -13.24 -2.29
C ALA A 172 -7.35 -13.12 -1.04
N SER A 173 -6.85 -13.57 0.13
CA SER A 173 -7.52 -13.36 1.41
C SER A 173 -7.69 -11.88 1.74
N THR A 174 -6.63 -11.06 1.61
CA THR A 174 -6.66 -9.61 1.89
C THR A 174 -7.64 -8.89 0.96
N LEU A 175 -7.59 -9.15 -0.35
CA LEU A 175 -8.50 -8.52 -1.31
C LEU A 175 -9.97 -8.91 -1.04
N ALA A 176 -10.25 -10.16 -0.68
CA ALA A 176 -11.59 -10.60 -0.28
C ALA A 176 -12.07 -9.92 1.03
N HIS A 177 -11.17 -9.60 1.96
CA HIS A 177 -11.52 -8.83 3.16
C HIS A 177 -11.78 -7.35 2.85
N VAL A 178 -11.01 -6.74 1.93
CA VAL A 178 -11.24 -5.34 1.49
C VAL A 178 -12.55 -5.21 0.72
N GLU A 179 -12.84 -6.11 -0.22
CA GLU A 179 -14.11 -6.11 -0.98
C GLU A 179 -15.35 -6.42 -0.10
N SER A 180 -15.15 -6.84 1.16
CA SER A 180 -16.23 -6.92 2.16
C SER A 180 -16.60 -5.56 2.81
N LYS A 181 -16.13 -4.44 2.24
CA LYS A 181 -16.34 -3.05 2.68
C LYS A 181 -16.74 -2.18 1.47
N ASP A 182 -17.57 -1.16 1.68
CA ASP A 182 -17.91 -0.16 0.64
C ASP A 182 -16.93 1.02 0.69
N TYR A 183 -15.65 0.76 0.38
CA TYR A 183 -14.60 1.77 0.37
C TYR A 183 -14.64 2.62 -0.92
N ASP A 184 -14.34 3.91 -0.84
CA ASP A 184 -14.29 4.81 -1.99
C ASP A 184 -12.99 4.66 -2.80
N VAL A 185 -11.83 4.59 -2.11
CA VAL A 185 -10.49 4.65 -2.71
C VAL A 185 -9.54 3.64 -2.03
N PHE A 186 -8.70 2.97 -2.81
CA PHE A 186 -7.65 2.06 -2.35
C PHE A 186 -6.29 2.77 -2.37
N LEU A 187 -5.52 2.69 -1.28
CA LEU A 187 -4.21 3.31 -1.13
C LEU A 187 -3.14 2.24 -0.86
N LEU A 188 -2.08 2.21 -1.69
CA LEU A 188 -1.03 1.18 -1.68
C LEU A 188 0.37 1.81 -1.59
N PRO A 189 1.00 1.85 -0.40
CA PRO A 189 2.32 2.42 -0.18
C PRO A 189 3.46 1.48 -0.64
N GLY A 190 3.53 1.15 -1.93
CA GLY A 190 4.60 0.34 -2.53
C GLY A 190 4.46 -1.18 -2.33
N ASP A 191 5.37 -1.91 -2.97
CA ASP A 191 5.45 -3.37 -3.07
C ASP A 191 4.15 -3.99 -3.61
N LEU A 192 3.92 -3.75 -4.91
CA LEU A 192 2.69 -4.13 -5.60
C LEU A 192 2.67 -5.63 -5.89
N SER A 193 3.54 -6.11 -6.79
CA SER A 193 3.42 -7.46 -7.37
C SER A 193 4.41 -8.48 -6.84
N TYR A 194 5.52 -8.05 -6.20
CA TYR A 194 6.72 -8.86 -5.95
C TYR A 194 7.16 -9.62 -7.22
N ALA A 195 7.25 -8.90 -8.34
CA ALA A 195 7.69 -9.50 -9.60
C ALA A 195 9.20 -9.75 -9.62
N ASP A 196 9.97 -8.91 -8.93
CA ASP A 196 11.39 -9.10 -8.64
C ASP A 196 12.20 -9.46 -9.90
N THR A 197 12.03 -8.64 -10.94
CA THR A 197 12.59 -8.77 -12.29
C THR A 197 11.94 -9.86 -13.17
N GLN A 198 11.13 -10.77 -12.61
CA GLN A 198 10.38 -11.81 -13.33
C GLN A 198 9.07 -11.26 -13.93
N GLN A 199 9.21 -10.42 -14.96
CA GLN A 199 8.13 -9.60 -15.52
C GLN A 199 6.75 -10.25 -15.77
N PRO A 200 6.59 -11.53 -16.19
CA PRO A 200 5.27 -12.16 -16.30
C PRO A 200 4.47 -12.18 -14.99
N LEU A 201 5.11 -11.98 -13.84
CA LEU A 201 4.46 -11.80 -12.55
C LEU A 201 3.75 -10.44 -12.42
N TRP A 202 4.18 -9.39 -13.12
CA TRP A 202 3.39 -8.16 -13.23
C TRP A 202 2.08 -8.41 -13.98
N ASP A 203 2.11 -9.21 -15.06
CA ASP A 203 0.91 -9.53 -15.84
C ASP A 203 -0.07 -10.42 -15.05
N SER A 204 0.46 -11.38 -14.30
CA SER A 204 -0.30 -12.21 -13.37
C SER A 204 -0.94 -11.38 -12.24
N PHE A 205 -0.19 -10.46 -11.63
CA PHE A 205 -0.69 -9.53 -10.62
C PHE A 205 -1.80 -8.62 -11.17
N GLY A 206 -1.58 -8.00 -12.34
CA GLY A 206 -2.56 -7.13 -12.99
C GLY A 206 -3.90 -7.84 -13.22
N ARG A 207 -3.88 -9.11 -13.66
CA ARG A 207 -5.09 -9.93 -13.84
C ARG A 207 -5.69 -10.43 -12.51
N LEU A 208 -4.88 -10.59 -11.46
CA LEU A 208 -5.35 -10.92 -10.11
C LEU A 208 -6.11 -9.74 -9.46
N VAL A 209 -5.63 -8.51 -9.67
CA VAL A 209 -6.25 -7.30 -9.09
C VAL A 209 -7.33 -6.65 -9.96
N GLU A 210 -7.38 -6.92 -11.27
CA GLU A 210 -8.40 -6.42 -12.22
C GLU A 210 -9.84 -6.43 -11.65
N PRO A 211 -10.32 -7.51 -10.99
CA PRO A 211 -11.69 -7.53 -10.44
C PRO A 211 -11.96 -6.42 -9.42
N TYR A 212 -10.95 -5.95 -8.69
CA TYR A 212 -11.07 -4.94 -7.64
C TYR A 212 -10.67 -3.55 -8.17
N ALA A 213 -9.53 -3.50 -8.85
CA ALA A 213 -8.92 -2.26 -9.35
C ALA A 213 -9.69 -1.61 -10.51
N SER A 214 -10.58 -2.34 -11.19
CA SER A 214 -11.53 -1.78 -12.19
C SER A 214 -12.76 -1.11 -11.57
N ARG A 215 -13.06 -1.33 -10.27
CA ARG A 215 -14.29 -0.87 -9.61
C ARG A 215 -14.11 0.38 -8.74
N ARG A 216 -12.93 0.54 -8.15
CA ARG A 216 -12.57 1.66 -7.24
C ARG A 216 -11.20 2.21 -7.63
N PRO A 217 -10.96 3.53 -7.54
CA PRO A 217 -9.64 4.11 -7.79
C PRO A 217 -8.57 3.52 -6.88
N TRP A 218 -7.47 3.05 -7.49
CA TRP A 218 -6.25 2.61 -6.80
C TRP A 218 -5.17 3.69 -6.95
N MET A 219 -4.68 4.18 -5.81
CA MET A 219 -3.63 5.19 -5.72
C MET A 219 -2.40 4.54 -5.10
N VAL A 220 -1.35 4.37 -5.91
CA VAL A 220 -0.17 3.57 -5.57
C VAL A 220 1.09 4.45 -5.53
N THR A 221 2.09 4.08 -4.74
CA THR A 221 3.47 4.57 -4.91
C THR A 221 4.43 3.39 -5.06
N GLU A 222 5.72 3.66 -5.18
CA GLU A 222 6.80 2.66 -5.32
C GLU A 222 7.30 2.13 -3.96
N GLY A 223 7.62 0.84 -3.91
CA GLY A 223 8.43 0.19 -2.87
C GLY A 223 9.70 -0.41 -3.45
N ASN A 224 10.54 -1.04 -2.62
CA ASN A 224 11.83 -1.54 -3.13
C ASN A 224 11.69 -2.69 -4.13
N HIS A 225 10.57 -3.42 -4.15
CA HIS A 225 10.31 -4.44 -5.15
C HIS A 225 9.94 -3.86 -6.53
N GLU A 226 9.57 -2.59 -6.63
CA GLU A 226 9.39 -1.87 -7.90
C GLU A 226 10.71 -1.37 -8.51
N ILE A 227 11.82 -1.34 -7.76
CA ILE A 227 13.11 -0.81 -8.24
C ILE A 227 13.57 -1.56 -9.49
N GLU A 228 13.54 -2.90 -9.48
CA GLU A 228 13.89 -3.80 -10.60
C GLU A 228 15.15 -3.39 -11.41
N THR A 229 16.20 -2.88 -10.77
CA THR A 229 17.45 -2.53 -11.47
C THR A 229 18.37 -3.73 -11.67
N PHE A 230 19.11 -3.76 -12.78
CA PHE A 230 20.21 -4.69 -12.99
C PHE A 230 21.46 -3.94 -13.50
N PRO A 231 22.63 -4.08 -12.85
CA PRO A 231 23.85 -3.37 -13.23
C PRO A 231 24.20 -3.53 -14.72
N ILE A 232 24.52 -2.41 -15.38
CA ILE A 232 24.90 -2.28 -16.80
C ILE A 232 23.76 -2.58 -17.79
N LEU A 233 22.98 -3.66 -17.60
CA LEU A 233 21.99 -4.14 -18.58
C LEU A 233 20.61 -3.49 -18.42
N HIS A 234 20.20 -3.14 -17.20
CA HIS A 234 18.97 -2.39 -16.93
C HIS A 234 19.17 -1.39 -15.78
N PRO A 235 19.97 -0.32 -15.97
CA PRO A 235 20.43 0.56 -14.89
C PRO A 235 19.38 1.59 -14.41
N HIS A 236 18.23 1.69 -15.09
CA HIS A 236 17.15 2.61 -14.73
C HIS A 236 16.00 1.85 -14.07
N GLY A 237 15.72 2.16 -12.81
CA GLY A 237 14.71 1.46 -12.02
C GLY A 237 13.27 1.83 -12.40
N PHE A 238 12.32 1.21 -11.71
CA PHE A 238 10.88 1.54 -11.77
C PHE A 238 10.24 1.47 -13.16
N THR A 239 10.88 0.79 -14.12
CA THR A 239 10.43 0.76 -15.53
C THR A 239 9.03 0.15 -15.63
N SER A 240 8.81 -0.98 -14.97
CA SER A 240 7.55 -1.72 -14.97
C SER A 240 6.45 -0.97 -14.22
N TYR A 241 6.78 -0.37 -13.07
CA TYR A 241 5.88 0.48 -12.29
C TYR A 241 5.42 1.69 -13.11
N ASN A 242 6.35 2.48 -13.65
CA ASN A 242 6.05 3.70 -14.40
C ASN A 242 5.31 3.45 -15.73
N ALA A 243 5.53 2.29 -16.35
CA ALA A 243 4.81 1.90 -17.56
C ALA A 243 3.39 1.38 -17.29
N ARG A 244 3.12 0.78 -16.12
CA ARG A 244 1.82 0.16 -15.80
C ARG A 244 0.91 1.05 -14.97
N TRP A 245 1.44 1.66 -13.91
CA TRP A 245 0.69 2.37 -12.88
C TRP A 245 0.96 3.88 -12.98
N LEU A 246 0.32 4.50 -13.99
CA LEU A 246 0.50 5.92 -14.29
C LEU A 246 -0.41 6.80 -13.41
N MET A 247 0.19 7.42 -12.40
CA MET A 247 -0.45 8.21 -11.34
C MET A 247 -0.57 9.70 -11.72
N PRO A 248 -1.31 10.53 -10.95
CA PRO A 248 -1.55 11.95 -11.29
C PRO A 248 -0.40 12.90 -10.88
N TYR A 249 0.84 12.54 -11.21
CA TYR A 249 2.00 13.34 -10.84
C TYR A 249 2.02 14.71 -11.56
N GLU A 250 1.62 14.73 -12.83
CA GLU A 250 1.46 15.95 -13.64
C GLU A 250 0.46 16.92 -12.99
N GLU A 251 -0.68 16.42 -12.54
CA GLU A 251 -1.73 17.20 -11.89
C GLU A 251 -1.28 17.79 -10.54
N SER A 252 -0.40 17.11 -9.80
CA SER A 252 0.22 17.65 -8.58
C SER A 252 1.39 18.61 -8.83
N GLY A 253 1.82 18.76 -10.09
CA GLY A 253 3.00 19.54 -10.45
C GLY A 253 4.33 18.90 -10.03
N SER A 254 4.35 17.57 -9.90
CA SER A 254 5.57 16.77 -9.74
C SER A 254 6.22 16.51 -11.11
N ASP A 255 7.53 16.27 -11.14
CA ASP A 255 8.29 15.85 -12.32
C ASP A 255 8.46 14.31 -12.40
N SER A 256 7.86 13.55 -11.48
CA SER A 256 8.06 12.10 -11.35
C SER A 256 6.81 11.33 -10.92
N ASN A 257 6.52 10.21 -11.59
CA ASN A 257 5.46 9.26 -11.22
C ASN A 257 5.71 8.52 -9.88
N LEU A 258 6.91 8.68 -9.29
CA LEU A 258 7.30 8.09 -8.00
C LEU A 258 6.85 8.90 -6.78
N TYR A 259 6.38 10.15 -6.97
CA TYR A 259 5.84 10.97 -5.88
C TYR A 259 4.88 12.03 -6.42
N TYR A 260 3.72 12.18 -5.78
CA TYR A 260 2.62 13.02 -6.24
C TYR A 260 1.61 13.27 -5.12
N SER A 261 0.64 14.14 -5.37
CA SER A 261 -0.50 14.36 -4.46
C SER A 261 -1.83 14.41 -5.20
N PHE A 262 -2.92 14.27 -4.47
CA PHE A 262 -4.28 14.41 -4.99
C PHE A 262 -5.25 14.82 -3.87
N GLU A 263 -6.38 15.43 -4.25
CA GLU A 263 -7.43 15.83 -3.32
C GLU A 263 -8.73 15.09 -3.62
N VAL A 264 -9.35 14.51 -2.58
CA VAL A 264 -10.65 13.85 -2.65
C VAL A 264 -11.39 14.03 -1.32
N ALA A 265 -12.69 14.34 -1.38
CA ALA A 265 -13.57 14.56 -0.23
C ALA A 265 -12.93 15.27 0.97
N GLY A 266 -12.45 16.50 0.79
CA GLY A 266 -11.85 17.30 1.88
C GLY A 266 -10.56 16.73 2.49
N THR A 267 -9.92 15.78 1.82
CA THR A 267 -8.62 15.20 2.19
C THR A 267 -7.59 15.53 1.11
N HIS A 268 -6.40 15.96 1.50
CA HIS A 268 -5.24 16.13 0.65
C HIS A 268 -4.27 14.97 0.94
N ILE A 269 -4.01 14.11 -0.06
CA ILE A 269 -3.19 12.91 0.09
C ILE A 269 -1.89 13.10 -0.66
N ILE A 270 -0.77 12.86 0.02
CA ILE A 270 0.60 12.99 -0.50
C ILE A 270 1.23 11.60 -0.54
N MET A 271 1.65 11.17 -1.72
CA MET A 271 2.35 9.92 -1.98
C MET A 271 3.83 10.26 -2.19
N LEU A 272 4.70 9.79 -1.29
CA LEU A 272 6.15 9.98 -1.37
C LEU A 272 6.83 8.74 -1.95
N GLY A 273 7.97 8.94 -2.61
CA GLY A 273 8.86 7.89 -3.09
C GLY A 273 10.00 7.70 -2.09
N SER A 274 10.03 6.56 -1.40
CA SER A 274 11.06 6.21 -0.43
C SER A 274 12.42 5.87 -1.06
N TYR A 275 12.43 5.45 -2.33
CA TYR A 275 13.63 5.06 -3.07
C TYR A 275 13.89 5.99 -4.28
N ALA A 276 13.06 7.02 -4.44
CA ALA A 276 13.42 8.24 -5.18
C ALA A 276 14.29 9.18 -4.32
N GLU A 277 15.14 9.99 -4.95
CA GLU A 277 15.96 10.98 -4.26
C GLU A 277 15.11 11.93 -3.38
N PHE A 278 15.47 12.07 -2.10
CA PHE A 278 14.71 12.83 -1.09
C PHE A 278 15.54 13.88 -0.33
N ASP A 279 16.81 14.09 -0.68
CA ASP A 279 17.67 15.10 -0.03
C ASP A 279 17.15 16.54 -0.26
N LYS A 280 17.65 17.53 0.50
CA LYS A 280 17.17 18.92 0.40
C LYS A 280 17.47 19.63 -0.95
N LYS A 281 18.13 18.95 -1.90
CA LYS A 281 18.41 19.41 -3.28
C LYS A 281 17.64 18.60 -4.34
N SER A 282 17.09 17.44 -4.01
CA SER A 282 16.26 16.61 -4.88
C SER A 282 15.05 17.37 -5.46
N SER A 283 14.47 16.85 -6.55
CA SER A 283 13.17 17.33 -7.03
C SER A 283 12.06 17.04 -6.02
N GLN A 284 12.00 15.82 -5.46
CA GLN A 284 10.98 15.40 -4.50
C GLN A 284 10.87 16.36 -3.31
N TYR A 285 11.98 16.75 -2.69
CA TYR A 285 11.97 17.66 -1.54
C TYR A 285 11.47 19.05 -1.92
N LYS A 286 11.86 19.58 -3.09
CA LYS A 286 11.41 20.89 -3.58
C LYS A 286 9.93 20.88 -3.94
N TRP A 287 9.48 19.82 -4.60
CA TRP A 287 8.07 19.58 -4.91
C TRP A 287 7.25 19.50 -3.62
N LEU A 288 7.66 18.69 -2.64
CA LEU A 288 6.97 18.56 -1.35
C LEU A 288 6.85 19.89 -0.60
N VAL A 289 7.92 20.70 -0.55
CA VAL A 289 7.87 22.06 0.02
C VAL A 289 6.87 22.95 -0.73
N ALA A 290 6.84 22.88 -2.06
CA ALA A 290 5.92 23.65 -2.89
C ALA A 290 4.47 23.13 -2.82
N ASP A 291 4.26 21.85 -2.50
CA ASP A 291 2.95 21.21 -2.43
C ASP A 291 2.27 21.43 -1.08
N LEU A 292 3.00 21.24 0.03
CA LEU A 292 2.55 21.57 1.38
C LEU A 292 2.15 23.06 1.51
N ALA A 293 2.80 23.94 0.73
CA ALA A 293 2.47 25.37 0.67
C ALA A 293 1.14 25.69 -0.06
N LYS A 294 0.53 24.73 -0.77
CA LYS A 294 -0.79 24.89 -1.41
C LYS A 294 -1.96 24.58 -0.49
N ILE A 295 -1.71 23.88 0.63
CA ILE A 295 -2.74 23.27 1.47
C ILE A 295 -3.59 24.36 2.15
N ASP A 296 -4.86 24.43 1.74
CA ASP A 296 -5.88 25.25 2.39
C ASP A 296 -6.77 24.35 3.25
N ARG A 297 -6.51 24.33 4.56
CA ARG A 297 -7.27 23.52 5.54
C ARG A 297 -8.77 23.85 5.62
N ASN A 298 -9.25 24.92 4.98
CA ASN A 298 -10.69 25.18 4.82
C ASN A 298 -11.32 24.37 3.68
N LYS A 299 -10.51 23.90 2.72
CA LYS A 299 -10.91 23.01 1.61
C LYS A 299 -10.53 21.56 1.89
N THR A 300 -9.30 21.35 2.33
CA THR A 300 -8.74 20.03 2.68
C THR A 300 -8.32 20.00 4.15
N PRO A 301 -9.29 19.94 5.10
CA PRO A 301 -9.00 19.90 6.54
C PRO A 301 -8.11 18.72 6.96
N TRP A 302 -8.12 17.60 6.24
CA TRP A 302 -7.26 16.45 6.51
C TRP A 302 -6.09 16.39 5.53
N VAL A 303 -4.89 16.10 6.04
CA VAL A 303 -3.68 15.85 5.24
C VAL A 303 -3.10 14.50 5.62
N VAL A 304 -3.04 13.60 4.64
CA VAL A 304 -2.57 12.21 4.77
C VAL A 304 -1.31 12.03 3.96
N VAL A 305 -0.30 11.35 4.51
CA VAL A 305 0.92 10.99 3.78
C VAL A 305 1.05 9.48 3.68
N LEU A 306 1.52 8.99 2.53
CA LEU A 306 1.91 7.60 2.32
C LEU A 306 3.33 7.53 1.76
N LEU A 307 4.11 6.56 2.24
CA LEU A 307 5.49 6.30 1.85
C LEU A 307 5.79 4.82 2.09
N HIS A 308 6.71 4.19 1.37
CA HIS A 308 6.96 2.75 1.58
C HIS A 308 7.76 2.47 2.86
N ALA A 309 8.96 3.03 3.00
CA ALA A 309 9.91 2.68 4.06
C ALA A 309 9.62 3.41 5.40
N PRO A 310 9.09 2.75 6.44
CA PRO A 310 8.56 3.41 7.62
C PRO A 310 9.64 4.14 8.44
N TRP A 311 9.38 5.43 8.67
CA TRP A 311 10.19 6.32 9.52
C TRP A 311 10.18 5.93 11.01
N TYR A 312 9.14 5.21 11.46
CA TYR A 312 8.95 4.81 12.86
C TYR A 312 8.65 3.31 12.93
N ASN A 313 9.71 2.50 12.90
CA ASN A 313 9.65 1.03 12.94
C ASN A 313 10.31 0.47 14.19
N THR A 314 9.60 -0.40 14.92
CA THR A 314 10.10 -1.11 16.11
C THR A 314 10.32 -2.61 15.91
N ASN A 315 10.05 -3.14 14.71
CA ASN A 315 10.47 -4.48 14.34
C ASN A 315 11.97 -4.51 14.02
N THR A 316 12.60 -5.68 14.19
CA THR A 316 14.02 -5.88 13.84
C THR A 316 14.25 -5.93 12.32
N ALA A 317 13.23 -6.35 11.55
CA ALA A 317 13.25 -6.22 10.09
C ALA A 317 13.03 -4.76 9.71
N HIS A 318 13.87 -4.24 8.82
CA HIS A 318 13.83 -2.87 8.28
C HIS A 318 13.94 -1.76 9.33
N GLN A 319 14.65 -2.03 10.44
CA GLN A 319 14.82 -1.08 11.52
C GLN A 319 15.78 0.05 11.11
N GLY A 320 15.28 1.29 11.11
CA GLY A 320 16.07 2.49 10.78
C GLY A 320 16.27 2.77 9.29
N GLU A 321 15.73 1.95 8.37
CA GLU A 321 15.88 2.19 6.93
C GLU A 321 15.24 3.53 6.50
N GLY A 322 14.10 3.90 7.09
CA GLY A 322 13.45 5.19 6.86
C GLY A 322 14.11 6.41 7.53
N ASP A 323 15.13 6.25 8.39
CA ASP A 323 15.67 7.36 9.19
C ASP A 323 16.28 8.49 8.35
N SER A 324 16.92 8.18 7.22
CA SER A 324 17.51 9.20 6.33
C SER A 324 16.44 10.11 5.72
N MET A 325 15.30 9.53 5.31
CA MET A 325 14.16 10.26 4.75
C MET A 325 13.44 11.05 5.85
N ARG A 326 13.28 10.44 7.04
CA ARG A 326 12.74 11.10 8.24
C ARG A 326 13.56 12.34 8.62
N ILE A 327 14.89 12.23 8.70
CA ILE A 327 15.81 13.35 9.00
C ILE A 327 15.72 14.47 7.95
N ALA A 328 15.44 14.13 6.68
CA ALA A 328 15.22 15.13 5.65
C ALA A 328 13.86 15.83 5.81
N MET A 329 12.77 15.08 5.91
CA MET A 329 11.40 15.55 5.64
C MET A 329 10.44 15.63 6.86
N GLU A 330 10.77 15.04 8.02
CA GLU A 330 9.86 15.02 9.20
C GLU A 330 9.46 16.44 9.64
N GLU A 331 10.40 17.38 9.62
CA GLU A 331 10.16 18.79 9.95
C GLU A 331 9.16 19.47 8.98
N LEU A 332 9.12 19.07 7.71
CA LEU A 332 8.16 19.60 6.74
C LEU A 332 6.73 19.12 7.07
N LEU A 333 6.58 17.80 7.29
CA LEU A 333 5.28 17.19 7.58
C LEU A 333 4.74 17.67 8.96
N TYR A 334 5.64 17.82 9.95
CA TYR A 334 5.32 18.40 11.25
C TYR A 334 4.78 19.83 11.13
N ASN A 335 5.48 20.70 10.40
CA ASN A 335 5.08 22.11 10.25
C ASN A 335 3.79 22.28 9.43
N ALA A 336 3.55 21.40 8.46
CA ALA A 336 2.28 21.31 7.72
C ALA A 336 1.13 20.65 8.53
N ARG A 337 1.42 20.15 9.74
CA ARG A 337 0.49 19.45 10.64
C ARG A 337 -0.15 18.19 10.04
N VAL A 338 0.61 17.38 9.31
CA VAL A 338 0.12 16.12 8.73
C VAL A 338 -0.55 15.27 9.81
N ASP A 339 -1.78 14.81 9.54
CA ASP A 339 -2.64 14.17 10.54
C ASP A 339 -2.30 12.69 10.74
N VAL A 340 -1.89 12.00 9.67
CA VAL A 340 -1.43 10.60 9.69
C VAL A 340 -0.45 10.30 8.56
N VAL A 341 0.53 9.43 8.86
CA VAL A 341 1.45 8.83 7.87
C VAL A 341 1.20 7.33 7.86
N PHE A 342 0.92 6.74 6.70
CA PHE A 342 0.86 5.30 6.49
C PHE A 342 2.11 4.79 5.75
N ALA A 343 2.51 3.56 6.04
CA ALA A 343 3.65 2.92 5.40
C ALA A 343 3.50 1.41 5.26
N GLY A 344 4.23 0.84 4.31
CA GLY A 344 4.37 -0.59 4.06
C GLY A 344 5.72 -1.11 4.58
N HIS A 345 6.39 -1.95 3.78
CA HIS A 345 7.76 -2.52 3.94
C HIS A 345 7.90 -3.52 5.10
N THR A 346 7.25 -3.20 6.22
CA THR A 346 7.26 -4.01 7.42
C THR A 346 5.99 -4.83 7.46
N LEU A 347 6.13 -6.13 7.18
CA LEU A 347 5.06 -7.12 7.01
C LEU A 347 4.28 -7.49 8.30
N ILE A 348 4.14 -6.54 9.21
CA ILE A 348 3.37 -6.55 10.46
C ILE A 348 2.82 -5.14 10.65
N CYS A 349 1.50 -5.00 10.82
CA CYS A 349 0.87 -3.70 11.06
C CYS A 349 1.40 -3.05 12.35
N ILE A 350 1.92 -1.82 12.25
CA ILE A 350 2.29 -0.96 13.37
C ILE A 350 1.39 0.29 13.35
N THR A 351 0.74 0.60 14.47
CA THR A 351 0.04 1.89 14.66
C THR A 351 0.83 2.76 15.64
N HIS A 352 1.70 3.64 15.14
CA HIS A 352 2.44 4.58 15.98
C HIS A 352 1.70 5.92 16.11
N LEU A 353 0.75 6.00 17.06
CA LEU A 353 -0.07 7.19 17.27
C LEU A 353 0.71 8.30 18.02
N LYS A 354 1.59 9.00 17.31
CA LYS A 354 2.33 10.15 17.84
C LYS A 354 1.43 11.39 17.79
N LEU A 355 0.62 11.61 18.82
CA LEU A 355 -0.12 12.87 19.03
C LEU A 355 0.86 14.03 19.24
N LEU A 356 1.30 14.64 18.14
CA LEU A 356 2.12 15.85 18.14
C LEU A 356 1.28 16.98 18.76
N GLY A 357 1.78 17.53 19.86
CA GLY A 357 0.94 18.17 20.86
C GLY A 357 0.11 19.36 20.38
N LEU A 358 -1.18 19.35 20.72
CA LEU A 358 -2.03 20.54 20.74
C LEU A 358 -1.58 21.49 21.87
N THR A 359 -0.52 22.27 21.62
CA THR A 359 -0.39 23.58 22.26
C THR A 359 -1.42 24.52 21.62
N LEU A 360 -2.42 24.87 22.43
CA LEU A 360 -3.41 25.92 22.18
C LEU A 360 -2.77 27.32 22.19
#